data_AF-A0A699VKM1-F1
#
_entry.id   AF-A0A699VKM1-F1
#
_cell.length_a   1.000
_cell.length_b   1.000
_cell.length_c   1.000
_cell.angle_alpha   90.00
_cell.angle_beta   90.00
_cell.angle_gamma   90.00
#
_symmetry.space_group_name_H-M   'P 1'
#
loop_
_entity.id
_entity.type
_entity.pdbx_description
1 polymer ?
#
loop_
_entity_poly.entity_id
_entity_poly.type
_entity_poly.pdbx_seq_one_letter_code
_entity_poly.pdbx_strand_id
1 'polypeptide(L)'
;KTFQKRGQSNEVALSEDGSVKTSGSARAKGGSSSYSKEAVDPVADARAYAFANSPRVTGLEHTAPKYDELTKPVRVPVPAMCIQRREKASGAVTCKCYTQQGTPMNVDPLMCVGFARDGFFQEFETERMAGAKPEQRPQSEPVHQLAQLDVPASSRVVVIPDIP
;
A
#
# COMPACT_ATOMS: atom_id res chain seq x y z
N LYS A 1 3.85 51.53 29.90
CA LYS A 1 4.22 51.89 28.52
C LYS A 1 4.25 50.61 27.70
N THR A 2 3.34 50.52 26.75
CA THR A 2 3.04 49.41 25.84
C THR A 2 3.97 49.45 24.62
N PHE A 3 4.49 48.30 24.17
CA PHE A 3 4.96 47.98 22.79
C PHE A 3 5.54 46.54 22.84
N GLN A 4 5.00 45.44 22.30
CA GLN A 4 4.41 45.04 21.02
C GLN A 4 5.38 45.01 19.81
N LYS A 5 5.32 43.86 19.10
CA LYS A 5 5.87 43.45 17.79
C LYS A 5 7.13 42.55 17.89
N ARG A 6 7.27 41.48 17.11
CA ARG A 6 6.45 40.90 16.02
C ARG A 6 6.96 39.47 15.81
N GLY A 7 6.05 38.53 15.59
CA GLY A 7 6.40 37.27 14.94
C GLY A 7 6.86 37.51 13.51
N GLN A 8 7.83 36.72 13.08
CA GLN A 8 8.19 36.57 11.67
C GLN A 8 7.73 35.20 11.20
N SER A 9 6.58 35.21 10.53
CA SER A 9 6.14 34.19 9.59
C SER A 9 7.05 34.29 8.36
N ASN A 10 7.74 33.20 7.98
CA ASN A 10 8.34 33.11 6.65
C ASN A 10 7.34 32.43 5.73
N GLU A 11 6.66 33.25 4.96
CA GLU A 11 5.84 32.88 3.82
C GLU A 11 6.80 32.61 2.66
N VAL A 12 6.88 31.35 2.21
CA VAL A 12 7.64 31.00 1.00
C VAL A 12 6.63 30.88 -0.13
N ALA A 13 6.64 31.89 -1.01
CA ALA A 13 5.85 31.94 -2.22
C ALA A 13 6.22 30.76 -3.15
N LEU A 14 5.21 30.02 -3.57
CA LEU A 14 5.29 29.09 -4.69
C LEU A 14 5.29 29.90 -5.99
N SER A 15 6.37 29.81 -6.76
CA SER A 15 6.40 30.24 -8.17
C SER A 15 6.35 29.01 -9.06
N GLU A 16 5.22 28.87 -9.76
CA GLU A 16 5.02 28.00 -10.91
C GLU A 16 5.81 28.57 -12.10
N ASP A 17 6.68 27.76 -12.72
CA ASP A 17 6.85 27.82 -14.17
C ASP A 17 7.63 26.60 -14.66
N GLY A 18 6.95 25.79 -15.47
CA GLY A 18 7.53 24.67 -16.20
C GLY A 18 8.18 25.14 -17.49
N SER A 19 9.40 24.67 -17.76
CA SER A 19 9.89 24.61 -19.14
C SER A 19 11.00 23.56 -19.27
N VAL A 20 10.60 22.37 -19.74
CA VAL A 20 11.52 21.35 -20.25
C VAL A 20 12.02 21.84 -21.62
N LYS A 21 13.34 22.04 -21.74
CA LYS A 21 14.02 22.19 -23.03
C LYS A 21 15.00 21.04 -23.23
N THR A 22 14.59 20.07 -24.04
CA THR A 22 15.45 19.06 -24.64
C THR A 22 15.89 19.53 -26.02
N SER A 23 17.21 19.62 -26.24
CA SER A 23 17.82 19.63 -27.57
C SER A 23 19.30 19.27 -27.42
N GLY A 24 19.72 18.19 -28.08
CA GLY A 24 21.00 17.54 -27.84
C GLY A 24 22.17 17.94 -28.74
N SER A 25 23.29 17.28 -28.41
CA SER A 25 24.47 16.95 -29.22
C SER A 25 25.59 17.99 -29.39
N ALA A 26 26.69 17.80 -28.64
CA ALA A 26 28.05 17.80 -29.18
C ALA A 26 29.05 17.12 -28.20
N ARG A 27 30.09 16.52 -28.76
CA ARG A 27 30.98 15.53 -28.18
C ARG A 27 32.21 16.13 -27.48
N ALA A 28 32.57 15.50 -26.36
CA ALA A 28 33.87 15.36 -25.70
C ALA A 28 34.54 16.59 -25.03
N LYS A 29 34.53 16.58 -23.70
CA LYS A 29 35.76 16.60 -22.89
C LYS A 29 35.59 15.61 -21.73
N GLY A 30 36.57 14.72 -21.56
CA GLY A 30 36.66 13.89 -20.36
C GLY A 30 36.74 14.82 -19.16
N GLY A 31 35.64 14.90 -18.41
CA GLY A 31 35.60 15.58 -17.13
C GLY A 31 36.40 14.74 -16.16
N SER A 32 37.67 15.09 -15.97
CA SER A 32 38.34 14.80 -14.72
C SER A 32 37.46 15.38 -13.63
N SER A 33 36.78 14.52 -12.87
CA SER A 33 36.12 14.92 -11.64
C SER A 33 37.22 15.41 -10.71
N SER A 34 37.46 16.71 -10.74
CA SER A 34 38.24 17.39 -9.73
C SER A 34 37.45 17.22 -8.45
N TYR A 35 37.79 16.19 -7.66
CA TYR A 35 37.36 16.11 -6.28
C TYR A 35 37.95 17.35 -5.62
N SER A 36 37.15 18.42 -5.50
CA SER A 36 37.53 19.50 -4.60
C SER A 36 37.66 18.85 -3.23
N LYS A 37 38.87 18.88 -2.66
CA LYS A 37 39.05 18.57 -1.26
C LYS A 37 38.43 19.73 -0.49
N GLU A 38 37.10 19.74 -0.42
CA GLU A 38 36.39 20.50 0.60
C GLU A 38 36.97 20.07 1.95
N ALA A 39 37.32 21.03 2.81
CA ALA A 39 37.81 20.72 4.13
C ALA A 39 36.69 20.01 4.91
N VAL A 40 36.87 18.71 5.19
CA VAL A 40 35.92 17.91 5.96
C VAL A 40 36.05 18.30 7.43
N ASP A 41 34.97 18.77 8.05
CA ASP A 41 34.87 18.89 9.50
C ASP A 41 34.43 17.53 10.07
N PRO A 42 35.34 16.75 10.69
CA PRO A 42 35.03 15.41 11.17
C PRO A 42 33.99 15.41 12.31
N VAL A 43 33.87 16.51 13.06
CA VAL A 43 32.92 16.60 14.17
C VAL A 43 31.51 16.85 13.62
N ALA A 44 31.38 17.74 12.64
CA ALA A 44 30.12 17.97 11.95
C ALA A 44 29.62 16.70 11.24
N ASP A 45 30.53 15.98 10.57
CA ASP A 45 30.23 14.72 9.88
C ASP A 45 29.78 13.62 10.86
N ALA A 46 30.52 13.43 11.96
CA ALA A 46 30.14 12.47 13.01
C ALA A 46 28.77 12.78 13.62
N ARG A 47 28.45 14.07 13.83
CA ARG A 47 27.14 14.49 14.34
C ARG A 47 26.02 14.22 13.33
N ALA A 48 26.25 14.52 12.05
CA ALA A 48 25.28 14.24 10.98
C ALA A 48 25.03 12.73 10.85
N TYR A 49 26.09 11.93 10.92
CA TYR A 49 26.01 10.47 10.92
C TYR A 49 25.20 9.95 12.12
N ALA A 50 25.52 10.40 13.33
CA ALA A 50 24.80 9.99 14.54
C ALA A 50 23.31 10.34 14.44
N PHE A 51 22.96 11.55 13.97
CA PHE A 51 21.58 11.97 13.78
C PHE A 51 20.85 11.11 12.74
N ALA A 52 21.44 10.86 11.57
CA ALA A 52 20.82 10.08 10.51
C ALA A 52 20.58 8.61 10.90
N ASN A 53 21.41 8.07 11.79
CA ASN A 53 21.35 6.67 12.23
C ASN A 53 20.58 6.46 13.54
N SER A 54 20.23 7.52 14.27
CA SER A 54 19.52 7.39 15.55
C SER A 54 18.03 7.11 15.36
N PRO A 55 17.49 6.00 15.87
CA PRO A 55 16.06 5.69 15.78
C PRO A 55 15.20 6.68 16.55
N ARG A 56 14.07 7.10 15.99
CA ARG A 56 13.08 7.94 16.69
C ARG A 56 12.33 7.18 17.77
N VAL A 57 12.19 5.86 17.60
CA VAL A 57 11.57 4.96 18.56
C VAL A 57 12.61 3.94 19.00
N THR A 58 12.89 3.89 20.30
CA THR A 58 13.85 2.96 20.88
C THR A 58 13.48 1.51 20.56
N GLY A 59 14.44 0.74 20.03
CA GLY A 59 14.24 -0.65 19.63
C GLY A 59 13.66 -0.84 18.22
N LEU A 60 13.31 0.24 17.50
CA LEU A 60 12.83 0.18 16.11
C LEU A 60 13.80 0.91 15.18
N GLU A 61 14.87 0.23 14.78
CA GLU A 61 15.96 0.80 13.95
C GLU A 61 15.49 1.43 12.63
N HIS A 62 14.41 0.90 12.05
CA HIS A 62 13.83 1.41 10.80
C HIS A 62 13.14 2.77 10.95
N THR A 63 13.04 3.30 12.17
CA THR A 63 12.52 4.66 12.43
C THR A 63 13.58 5.75 12.35
N ALA A 64 14.86 5.38 12.09
CA ALA A 64 15.95 6.33 11.91
C ALA A 64 15.76 7.19 10.64
N PRO A 65 16.13 8.50 10.66
CA PRO A 65 15.90 9.42 9.55
C PRO A 65 16.48 8.97 8.20
N LYS A 66 17.60 8.22 8.20
CA LYS A 66 18.19 7.69 6.96
C LYS A 66 17.25 6.80 6.13
N TYR A 67 16.20 6.26 6.75
CA TYR A 67 15.21 5.40 6.09
C TYR A 67 13.92 6.14 5.72
N ASP A 68 13.82 7.45 5.96
CA ASP A 68 12.60 8.22 5.70
C ASP A 68 12.15 8.07 4.24
N GLU A 69 13.08 8.21 3.30
CA GLU A 69 12.82 8.09 1.87
C GLU A 69 12.28 6.69 1.49
N LEU A 70 12.69 5.64 2.22
CA LEU A 70 12.24 4.27 1.97
C LEU A 70 10.91 3.93 2.68
N THR A 71 10.56 4.68 3.73
CA THR A 71 9.38 4.42 4.58
C THR A 71 8.20 5.35 4.24
N LYS A 72 8.31 6.13 3.16
CA LYS A 72 7.20 6.94 2.64
C LYS A 72 6.00 6.05 2.28
N PRO A 73 4.80 6.30 2.84
CA PRO A 73 3.62 5.51 2.50
C PRO A 73 3.27 5.65 1.03
N VAL A 74 3.27 4.54 0.29
CA VAL A 74 2.83 4.49 -1.11
C VAL A 74 1.30 4.44 -1.22
N ARG A 75 0.63 3.87 -0.21
CA ARG A 75 -0.83 3.76 -0.18
C ARG A 75 -1.40 4.14 1.18
N VAL A 76 -2.56 4.78 1.14
CA VAL A 76 -3.34 5.14 2.32
C VAL A 76 -3.97 3.88 2.92
N PRO A 77 -3.93 3.68 4.25
CA PRO A 77 -4.70 2.64 4.91
C PRO A 77 -6.20 2.90 4.76
N VAL A 78 -6.91 2.01 4.08
CA VAL A 78 -8.37 2.04 3.93
C VAL A 78 -9.00 0.80 4.57
N PRO A 79 -10.27 0.86 5.02
CA PRO A 79 -11.00 -0.32 5.46
C PRO A 79 -11.13 -1.31 4.31
N ALA A 80 -10.45 -2.46 4.40
CA ALA A 80 -10.54 -3.53 3.40
C ALA A 80 -11.52 -4.62 3.82
N MET A 81 -11.69 -4.81 5.13
CA MET A 81 -12.60 -5.81 5.69
C MET A 81 -13.16 -5.31 7.02
N CYS A 82 -14.47 -5.19 7.12
CA CYS A 82 -15.17 -4.89 8.37
C CYS A 82 -16.09 -6.06 8.72
N ILE A 83 -15.98 -6.55 9.96
CA ILE A 83 -16.72 -7.73 10.43
C ILE A 83 -17.60 -7.30 11.60
N GLN A 84 -18.91 -7.38 11.39
CA GLN A 84 -19.91 -7.24 12.44
C GLN A 84 -20.23 -8.61 13.04
N ARG A 85 -20.26 -8.70 14.37
CA ARG A 85 -20.67 -9.90 15.10
C ARG A 85 -21.69 -9.53 16.17
N ARG A 86 -22.74 -10.33 16.27
CA ARG A 86 -23.71 -10.26 17.36
C ARG A 86 -23.36 -11.30 18.41
N GLU A 87 -23.14 -10.85 19.63
CA GLU A 87 -22.95 -11.75 20.77
C GLU A 87 -24.30 -12.37 21.15
N LYS A 88 -24.35 -13.71 21.20
CA LYS A 88 -25.61 -14.43 21.43
C LYS A 88 -26.21 -14.20 22.82
N ALA A 89 -25.35 -14.02 23.83
CA ALA A 89 -25.77 -13.91 25.23
C ALA A 89 -26.27 -12.51 25.60
N SER A 90 -25.56 -11.45 25.19
CA SER A 90 -25.90 -10.06 25.51
C SER A 90 -26.77 -9.39 24.44
N GLY A 91 -26.84 -9.98 23.25
CA GLY A 91 -27.41 -9.33 22.07
C GLY A 91 -26.56 -8.19 21.51
N ALA A 92 -25.42 -7.87 22.16
CA ALA A 92 -24.56 -6.76 21.80
C ALA A 92 -23.93 -6.95 20.42
N VAL A 93 -23.80 -5.85 19.70
CA VAL A 93 -23.15 -5.82 18.39
C VAL A 93 -21.72 -5.32 18.59
N THR A 94 -20.76 -6.13 18.15
CA THR A 94 -19.35 -5.75 18.07
C THR A 94 -18.94 -5.65 16.61
N CYS A 95 -18.10 -4.68 16.28
CA CYS A 95 -17.61 -4.51 14.91
C CYS A 95 -16.11 -4.21 14.93
N LYS A 96 -15.36 -4.82 14.02
CA LYS A 96 -13.92 -4.56 13.83
C LYS A 96 -13.59 -4.42 12.35
N CYS A 97 -12.84 -3.38 12.01
CA CYS A 97 -12.30 -3.18 10.67
C CYS A 97 -10.80 -3.47 10.64
N TYR A 98 -10.34 -3.91 9.47
CA TYR A 98 -8.95 -4.21 9.16
C TYR A 98 -8.53 -3.45 7.90
N THR A 99 -7.27 -3.02 7.88
CA THR A 99 -6.66 -2.39 6.71
C THR A 99 -6.44 -3.42 5.60
N GLN A 100 -6.13 -2.94 4.40
CA GLN A 100 -5.64 -3.74 3.26
C GLN A 100 -4.42 -4.64 3.58
N GLN A 101 -3.65 -4.33 4.63
CA GLN A 101 -2.52 -5.16 5.09
C GLN A 101 -2.90 -6.11 6.25
N GLY A 102 -4.20 -6.23 6.57
CA GLY A 102 -4.71 -7.08 7.64
C GLY A 102 -4.47 -6.55 9.06
N THR A 103 -4.02 -5.31 9.22
CA THR A 103 -3.82 -4.71 10.55
C THR A 103 -5.14 -4.14 11.08
N PRO A 104 -5.41 -4.21 12.41
CA PRO A 104 -6.60 -3.59 12.98
C PRO A 104 -6.63 -2.08 12.71
N MET A 105 -7.78 -1.58 12.30
CA MET A 105 -8.03 -0.15 12.08
C MET A 105 -8.99 0.37 13.15
N ASN A 106 -8.67 1.50 13.76
CA ASN A 106 -9.58 2.18 14.68
C ASN A 106 -10.62 2.96 13.87
N VAL A 107 -11.89 2.57 13.99
CA VAL A 107 -13.03 3.17 13.30
C VAL A 107 -14.16 3.33 14.31
N ASP A 108 -14.93 4.41 14.19
CA ASP A 108 -16.12 4.60 15.01
C ASP A 108 -17.08 3.39 14.88
N PRO A 109 -17.71 2.91 15.97
CA PRO A 109 -18.55 1.72 15.92
C PRO A 109 -19.71 1.81 14.92
N LEU A 110 -20.32 2.99 14.77
CA LEU A 110 -21.44 3.19 13.85
C LEU A 110 -20.96 3.15 12.39
N MET A 111 -19.81 3.79 12.12
CA MET A 111 -19.18 3.73 10.80
C MET A 111 -18.74 2.30 10.45
N CYS A 112 -18.19 1.54 11.40
CA CYS A 112 -17.81 0.16 11.18
C CYS A 112 -18.99 -0.70 10.74
N VAL A 113 -20.15 -0.54 11.39
CA VAL A 113 -21.38 -1.24 11.00
C VAL A 113 -21.84 -0.81 9.61
N GLY A 114 -21.77 0.49 9.30
CA GLY A 114 -22.05 1.02 7.97
C GLY A 114 -21.16 0.38 6.90
N PHE A 115 -19.84 0.36 7.12
CA PHE A 115 -18.89 -0.24 6.18
C PHE A 115 -19.03 -1.76 6.06
N ALA A 116 -19.35 -2.46 7.15
CA ALA A 116 -19.61 -3.90 7.11
C ALA A 116 -20.86 -4.25 6.32
N ARG A 117 -21.88 -3.38 6.32
CA ARG A 117 -23.15 -3.58 5.61
C ARG A 117 -23.08 -3.11 4.15
N ASP A 118 -22.57 -1.91 3.93
CA ASP A 118 -22.69 -1.16 2.68
C ASP A 118 -21.36 -1.06 1.91
N GLY A 119 -20.24 -1.44 2.54
CA GLY A 119 -18.90 -1.29 1.99
C GLY A 119 -18.31 0.11 2.24
N PHE A 120 -17.04 0.28 1.84
CA PHE A 120 -16.33 1.56 1.88
C PHE A 120 -16.07 2.03 0.44
N PHE A 121 -16.56 3.21 0.09
CA PHE A 121 -16.28 3.82 -1.20
C PHE A 121 -14.93 4.54 -1.16
N GLN A 122 -14.11 4.32 -2.17
CA GLN A 122 -12.81 4.93 -2.31
C GLN A 122 -12.77 5.77 -3.59
N GLU A 123 -12.57 7.08 -3.45
CA GLU A 123 -12.55 8.03 -4.58
C GLU A 123 -11.18 8.15 -5.25
N PHE A 124 -10.11 7.70 -4.59
CA PHE A 124 -8.76 7.76 -5.14
C PHE A 124 -8.34 6.42 -5.76
N GLU A 125 -7.64 6.50 -6.90
CA GLU A 125 -7.13 5.33 -7.60
C GLU A 125 -6.13 4.55 -6.74
N THR A 126 -6.28 3.23 -6.73
CA THR A 126 -5.21 2.32 -6.29
C THR A 126 -4.54 1.75 -7.53
N GLU A 127 -3.21 1.64 -7.51
CA GLU A 127 -2.40 1.20 -8.66
C GLU A 127 -2.82 -0.15 -9.26
N ARG A 128 -3.61 -0.98 -8.57
CA ARG A 128 -4.20 -2.21 -9.15
C ARG A 128 -5.15 -1.92 -10.32
N MET A 129 -5.75 -0.73 -10.39
CA MET A 129 -6.65 -0.36 -11.49
C MET A 129 -5.91 0.24 -12.69
N ALA A 130 -4.72 0.81 -12.49
CA ALA A 130 -3.93 1.43 -13.56
C ALA A 130 -3.22 0.41 -14.48
N GLY A 131 -3.23 -0.89 -14.13
CA GLY A 131 -2.54 -1.94 -14.90
C GLY A 131 -3.38 -3.19 -15.20
N ALA A 132 -4.64 -3.26 -14.73
CA ALA A 132 -5.54 -4.32 -15.11
C ALA A 132 -6.01 -4.10 -16.55
N LYS A 133 -5.19 -4.50 -17.53
CA LYS A 133 -5.73 -4.83 -18.85
C LYS A 133 -6.92 -5.76 -18.60
N PRO A 134 -8.13 -5.49 -19.12
CA PRO A 134 -9.23 -6.41 -18.95
C PRO A 134 -8.76 -7.76 -19.49
N GLU A 135 -8.46 -8.68 -18.58
CA GLU A 135 -8.30 -10.08 -18.93
C GLU A 135 -9.69 -10.45 -19.44
N GLN A 136 -9.84 -10.47 -20.77
CA GLN A 136 -10.98 -11.08 -21.39
C GLN A 136 -11.01 -12.47 -20.80
N ARG A 137 -11.94 -12.72 -19.86
CA ARG A 137 -12.36 -14.08 -19.55
C ARG A 137 -12.50 -14.73 -20.93
N PRO A 138 -11.73 -15.78 -21.26
CA PRO A 138 -11.99 -16.53 -22.47
C PRO A 138 -13.49 -16.80 -22.45
N GLN A 139 -14.21 -16.25 -23.43
CA GLN A 139 -15.63 -16.54 -23.57
C GLN A 139 -15.69 -18.05 -23.58
N SER A 140 -16.36 -18.64 -22.60
CA SER A 140 -16.60 -20.07 -22.56
C SER A 140 -17.15 -20.44 -23.93
N GLU A 141 -16.36 -21.20 -24.70
CA GLU A 141 -16.81 -21.71 -25.98
C GLU A 141 -18.16 -22.40 -25.77
N PRO A 142 -19.13 -22.22 -26.68
CA PRO A 142 -20.41 -22.89 -26.54
C PRO A 142 -20.14 -24.39 -26.56
N VAL A 143 -20.40 -25.04 -25.42
CA VAL A 143 -20.41 -26.49 -25.31
C VAL A 143 -21.60 -26.99 -26.13
N HIS A 144 -21.41 -27.12 -27.44
CA HIS A 144 -22.29 -27.88 -28.31
C HIS A 144 -21.64 -29.23 -28.59
N GLN A 145 -22.13 -30.23 -27.85
CA GLN A 145 -22.51 -31.56 -28.31
C GLN A 145 -21.63 -32.23 -29.37
N LEU A 146 -21.02 -33.34 -28.96
CA LEU A 146 -20.84 -34.65 -29.63
C LEU A 146 -19.95 -35.46 -28.66
N ALA A 147 -20.29 -36.63 -28.12
CA ALA A 147 -21.18 -37.68 -28.57
C ALA A 147 -21.73 -38.45 -27.36
N GLN A 148 -22.97 -38.94 -27.50
CA GLN A 148 -23.47 -40.05 -26.69
C GLN A 148 -22.61 -41.27 -27.03
N LEU A 149 -21.75 -41.69 -26.10
CA LEU A 149 -21.16 -43.02 -26.17
C LEU A 149 -22.21 -44.00 -25.67
N ASP A 150 -22.76 -44.78 -26.58
CA ASP A 150 -23.55 -45.98 -26.29
C ASP A 150 -22.74 -46.90 -25.36
N VAL A 151 -23.16 -46.97 -24.09
CA VAL A 151 -22.64 -47.95 -23.15
C VAL A 151 -23.53 -49.19 -23.27
N PRO A 152 -23.05 -50.33 -23.81
CA PRO A 152 -23.84 -51.55 -23.78
C PRO A 152 -24.00 -51.98 -22.31
N ALA A 153 -25.25 -52.12 -21.89
CA ALA A 153 -25.63 -52.58 -20.57
C ALA A 153 -25.20 -54.05 -20.37
N SER A 154 -23.99 -54.29 -19.90
CA SER A 154 -23.59 -55.57 -19.31
C SER A 154 -22.25 -55.46 -18.59
N SER A 155 -22.27 -55.31 -17.26
CA SER A 155 -21.63 -56.25 -16.32
C SER A 155 -21.71 -55.74 -14.87
N ARG A 156 -21.94 -56.68 -13.95
CA ARG A 156 -22.55 -56.52 -12.62
C ARG A 156 -21.62 -55.91 -11.57
N VAL A 157 -22.20 -55.15 -10.63
CA VAL A 157 -21.58 -54.79 -9.34
C VAL A 157 -21.43 -56.06 -8.50
N VAL A 158 -20.21 -56.35 -8.03
CA VAL A 158 -19.96 -57.36 -7.00
C VAL A 158 -19.93 -56.63 -5.65
N VAL A 159 -20.88 -56.97 -4.77
CA VAL A 159 -20.88 -56.53 -3.38
C VAL A 159 -19.88 -57.40 -2.62
N ILE A 160 -18.84 -56.80 -2.08
CA ILE A 160 -17.90 -57.47 -1.17
C ILE A 160 -18.49 -57.34 0.24
N PRO A 161 -18.80 -58.44 0.96
CA PRO A 161 -19.26 -58.35 2.34
C PRO A 161 -18.11 -57.95 3.27
N ASP A 162 -18.43 -57.12 4.26
CA ASP A 162 -17.53 -56.66 5.32
C ASP A 162 -16.84 -57.82 6.05
N ILE A 163 -15.54 -57.63 6.29
CA ILE A 163 -14.66 -58.54 7.01
C ILE A 163 -14.78 -58.25 8.52
N PRO A 164 -14.92 -59.26 9.40
CA PRO A 164 -15.13 -59.10 10.84
C PRO A 164 -13.92 -58.56 11.60
#